data_AF-A0A447JF50-F1
#
_entry.id   AF-A0A447JF50-F1
#
_cell.length_a   1.000
_cell.length_b   1.000
_cell.length_c   1.000
_cell.angle_alpha   90.00
_cell.angle_beta   90.00
_cell.angle_gamma   90.00
#
_symmetry.space_group_name_H-M   'P 1'
#
loop_
_entity.id
_entity.type
_entity.pdbx_description
1 polymer ?
#
loop_
_entity_poly.entity_id
_entity_poly.type
_entity_poly.pdbx_seq_one_letter_code
_entity_poly.pdbx_strand_id
1 'polypeptide(L)' 'MPVVPLHGWLPDAHSQAPTAGSVDLAGILLKTAAYGLLRFSLPLFPNASAEFAPIAMCLALSAFSTARGWPLPNTTSSV' A
#
# COMPACT_ATOMS: atom_id res chain seq x y z
N MET A 1 -12.75 4.43 -33.21
CA MET A 1 -13.71 5.21 -34.01
C MET A 1 -15.12 4.89 -33.54
N PRO A 2 -15.82 5.80 -32.83
CA PRO A 2 -17.19 5.55 -32.39
C PRO A 2 -18.16 5.69 -33.58
N VAL A 3 -19.08 4.73 -33.73
CA VAL A 3 -20.16 4.77 -34.71
C VAL A 3 -21.45 5.25 -34.01
N VAL A 4 -22.13 6.25 -34.55
CA VAL A 4 -23.46 6.68 -34.09
C VAL A 4 -24.46 5.66 -34.66
N PRO A 5 -25.35 5.03 -33.86
CA PRO A 5 -25.79 5.38 -32.50
C PRO A 5 -25.24 4.50 -31.36
N LEU A 6 -24.27 3.61 -31.62
CA LEU A 6 -23.85 2.53 -30.70
C LEU A 6 -22.69 2.90 -29.75
N HIS A 7 -22.59 4.14 -29.28
CA HIS A 7 -21.52 4.57 -28.34
C HIS A 7 -22.04 5.13 -27.01
N GLY A 8 -23.35 5.03 -26.75
CA GLY A 8 -23.97 5.49 -25.49
C GLY A 8 -23.56 4.72 -24.23
N TRP A 9 -22.93 3.55 -24.38
CA TRP A 9 -22.36 2.76 -23.28
C TRP A 9 -20.98 3.26 -22.82
N LEU A 10 -20.25 3.97 -23.68
CA LEU A 10 -18.89 4.44 -23.42
C LEU A 10 -18.83 5.56 -22.35
N PRO A 11 -19.80 6.50 -22.28
CA PRO A 11 -19.92 7.46 -21.17
C PRO A 11 -20.33 6.81 -19.84
N ASP A 12 -21.23 5.82 -19.84
CA ASP A 12 -21.68 5.13 -18.62
C ASP A 12 -20.55 4.27 -18.00
N ALA A 13 -19.76 3.61 -18.85
CA ALA A 13 -18.60 2.81 -18.43
C ALA A 13 -17.50 3.65 -17.75
N HIS A 14 -17.30 4.91 -18.15
CA HIS A 14 -16.37 5.82 -17.47
C HIS A 14 -16.97 6.42 -16.19
N SER A 15 -18.29 6.67 -16.16
CA SER A 15 -18.98 7.18 -14.98
C SER A 15 -19.07 6.15 -13.84
N GLN A 16 -19.03 4.86 -14.14
CA GLN A 16 -19.01 3.77 -13.16
C GLN A 16 -17.62 3.20 -12.88
N ALA A 17 -16.55 3.75 -13.49
CA ALA A 17 -15.18 3.31 -13.24
C ALA A 17 -14.90 3.43 -11.72
N PRO A 18 -14.88 2.30 -10.97
CA PRO A 18 -15.08 2.37 -9.54
C PRO A 18 -13.82 2.88 -8.86
N THR A 19 -13.90 3.99 -8.13
CA THR A 19 -12.86 4.40 -7.17
C THR A 19 -12.58 3.29 -6.17
N ALA A 20 -13.62 2.50 -5.84
CA ALA A 20 -13.51 1.30 -5.02
C ALA A 20 -12.62 0.21 -5.66
N GLY A 21 -12.65 0.06 -6.98
CA GLY A 21 -11.84 -0.94 -7.69
C GLY A 21 -10.35 -0.62 -7.63
N SER A 22 -9.98 0.67 -7.70
CA SER A 22 -8.59 1.10 -7.54
C SER A 22 -8.06 0.90 -6.12
N VAL A 23 -8.89 1.10 -5.09
CA VAL A 23 -8.52 0.87 -3.68
C VAL A 23 -8.33 -0.62 -3.39
N ASP A 24 -9.22 -1.47 -3.92
CA ASP A 24 -9.13 -2.93 -3.75
C ASP A 24 -7.90 -3.49 -4.48
N LEU A 25 -7.64 -3.02 -5.70
CA LEU A 25 -6.44 -3.36 -6.46
C LEU A 25 -5.17 -2.91 -5.71
N ALA A 26 -5.15 -1.70 -5.16
CA ALA A 26 -4.02 -1.20 -4.37
C ALA A 26 -3.77 -2.05 -3.12
N GLY A 27 -4.83 -2.46 -2.42
CA GLY A 27 -4.74 -3.32 -1.24
C GLY A 27 -4.19 -4.72 -1.55
N ILE A 28 -4.69 -5.35 -2.62
CA ILE A 28 -4.24 -6.67 -3.06
C ILE A 28 -2.80 -6.63 -3.57
N LEU A 29 -2.42 -5.62 -4.36
CA LEU A 29 -1.06 -5.44 -4.84
C LEU A 29 -0.07 -5.26 -3.68
N LEU A 30 -0.41 -4.46 -2.67
CA LEU A 30 0.44 -4.26 -1.50
C LEU A 30 0.62 -5.56 -0.69
N LYS A 31 -0.46 -6.33 -0.50
CA LYS A 31 -0.44 -7.60 0.23
C LYS A 31 0.37 -8.67 -0.51
N THR A 32 0.17 -8.80 -1.81
CA THR A 32 0.86 -9.79 -2.66
C THR A 32 2.33 -9.46 -2.85
N ALA A 33 2.68 -8.17 -3.00
CA ALA A 33 4.06 -7.72 -3.07
C ALA A 33 4.84 -8.09 -1.81
N ALA A 34 4.29 -7.82 -0.62
CA ALA A 34 4.93 -8.19 0.64
C ALA A 34 5.10 -9.72 0.80
N TYR A 35 4.07 -10.50 0.46
CA TYR A 35 4.13 -11.96 0.53
C TYR A 35 5.14 -12.55 -0.46
N GLY A 36 5.19 -12.05 -1.70
CA GLY A 36 6.15 -12.48 -2.71
C GLY A 36 7.59 -12.19 -2.28
N LEU A 37 7.85 -10.99 -1.75
CA LEU A 37 9.16 -10.60 -1.24
C LEU A 37 9.63 -11.54 -0.13
N LEU A 38 8.79 -11.83 0.87
CA LEU A 38 9.14 -12.75 1.95
C LEU A 38 9.34 -14.18 1.45
N ARG A 39 8.45 -14.67 0.58
CA ARG A 39 8.48 -16.06 0.10
C ARG A 39 9.65 -16.34 -0.83
N PHE A 40 10.09 -15.37 -1.63
CA PHE A 40 11.20 -15.55 -2.55
C PHE A 40 12.54 -15.09 -1.97
N SER A 41 12.58 -13.98 -1.23
CA SER A 41 13.84 -13.42 -0.70
C SER A 41 14.47 -14.33 0.36
N LEU A 42 13.69 -14.88 1.28
CA LEU A 42 14.20 -15.70 2.38
C LEU A 42 14.84 -17.03 1.91
N PRO A 43 14.23 -17.85 1.03
CA PRO A 43 14.84 -19.10 0.58
C PRO A 43 15.90 -18.92 -0.51
N LEU A 44 15.79 -17.91 -1.38
CA LEU A 44 16.79 -17.69 -2.44
C LEU A 44 18.07 -17.02 -1.91
N PHE A 45 17.93 -16.09 -0.96
CA PHE A 45 19.06 -15.29 -0.46
C PHE A 45 19.00 -15.13 1.06
N PRO A 46 19.28 -16.20 1.84
CA PRO A 46 19.14 -16.19 3.29
C PRO A 46 20.10 -15.20 3.97
N ASN A 47 21.36 -15.13 3.53
CA ASN A 47 22.36 -14.24 4.13
C ASN A 47 22.11 -12.76 3.78
N ALA A 48 21.85 -12.47 2.49
CA ALA A 48 21.55 -11.10 2.06
C ALA A 48 20.24 -10.57 2.65
N SER A 49 19.23 -11.43 2.82
CA SER A 49 17.98 -11.05 3.50
C SER A 49 18.19 -10.72 4.98
N ALA A 50 19.11 -11.42 5.66
CA ALA A 50 19.45 -11.13 7.06
C ALA A 50 20.14 -9.76 7.21
N GLU A 51 21.04 -9.41 6.28
CA GLU A 51 21.68 -8.09 6.30
C GLU A 51 20.74 -6.95 5.88
N PHE A 52 19.76 -7.22 5.02
CA PHE A 52 18.74 -6.23 4.63
C PHE A 52 17.62 -6.04 5.67
N ALA A 53 17.42 -7.00 6.58
CA ALA A 53 16.40 -6.94 7.63
C ALA A 53 16.43 -5.66 8.47
N PRO A 54 17.57 -5.17 9.01
CA PRO A 54 17.62 -3.93 9.78
C PRO A 54 17.21 -2.71 8.95
N ILE A 55 17.59 -2.65 7.68
CA ILE A 55 17.22 -1.55 6.78
C ILE A 55 15.71 -1.55 6.55
N ALA A 56 15.13 -2.71 6.28
CA ALA A 56 13.68 -2.87 6.12
C ALA A 56 12.91 -2.48 7.40
N MET A 57 13.43 -2.82 8.59
CA MET A 57 12.85 -2.40 9.87
C MET A 57 12.94 -0.88 10.07
N CYS A 58 14.07 -0.24 9.74
CA CYS A 58 14.21 1.21 9.82
C CYS A 58 13.21 1.94 8.92
N LEU A 59 13.01 1.46 7.69
CA LEU A 59 12.00 1.98 6.76
C LEU A 59 10.57 1.78 7.28
N ALA A 60 10.27 0.63 7.88
CA ALA A 60 8.96 0.38 8.49
C ALA A 60 8.70 1.31 9.68
N LEU A 61 9.71 1.55 10.51
CA LEU A 61 9.62 2.44 11.67
C LEU A 61 9.42 3.91 11.25
N SER A 62 10.13 4.39 10.22
CA SER A 62 9.96 5.76 9.73
C SER A 62 8.61 5.99 9.04
N ALA A 63 8.08 4.98 8.34
CA ALA A 63 6.74 5.02 7.79
C ALA A 63 5.67 4.97 8.90
N PHE A 64 5.87 4.16 9.94
CA PHE A 64 4.93 4.09 11.06
C PHE A 64 4.90 5.36 11.90
N SER A 65 6.06 5.97 12.17
CA SER A 65 6.17 7.19 12.96
C SER A 65 5.52 8.40 12.29
N THR A 66 5.47 8.41 10.95
CA THR A 66 4.83 9.47 10.17
C THR A 66 3.32 9.24 9.96
N ALA A 67 2.85 7.99 10.05
CA ALA A 67 1.46 7.63 9.83
C ALA A 67 0.53 7.88 11.03
N ARG A 68 1.08 8.11 12.24
CA ARG A 68 0.29 8.44 13.42
C ARG A 68 0.89 9.68 14.08
N GLY A 69 0.14 10.78 14.11
CA GLY A 69 0.40 11.93 14.99
C GLY A 69 0.36 11.50 16.46
N TRP A 70 1.44 10.87 16.91
CA TRP A 70 1.61 10.32 18.24
C TRP A 70 1.35 11.41 19.29
N PRO A 71 0.27 11.30 20.09
CA PRO A 71 0.11 12.18 21.23
C PRO A 71 1.16 11.76 22.26
N LEU A 72 2.12 12.64 22.51
CA LEU A 72 2.92 12.56 23.72
C LEU A 72 1.95 12.49 24.91
N PRO A 73 2.10 11.53 25.83
CA PRO A 73 1.44 11.59 27.12
C PRO A 73 1.84 12.91 27.81
N ASN A 74 0.93 13.87 27.77
CA ASN A 74 0.73 14.98 28.70
C ASN A 74 1.90 15.34 29.65
N THR A 75 2.72 16.30 29.24
CA THR A 75 3.26 17.28 30.20
C THR A 75 2.14 18.24 30.59
N THR A 76 1.52 18.03 31.75
CA THR A 76 1.02 19.05 32.73
C THR A 76 0.00 18.44 33.69
N SER A 77 0.49 17.81 34.76
CA SER A 77 -0.27 17.67 36.01
C SER A 77 0.02 18.89 36.89
N SER A 78 -0.76 19.96 36.74
CA SER A 78 -0.93 21.01 37.76
C SER A 78 -1.92 22.10 37.32
N VAL A 79 -3.21 21.76 37.37
CA VAL A 79 -4.32 22.65 37.78
C VAL A 79 -5.40 21.78 38.41
#